data_AF-A0A9E4ABE3-F1
#
_entry.id   AF-A0A9E4ABE3-F1
#
_cell.length_a   1.000
_cell.length_b   1.000
_cell.length_c   1.000
_cell.angle_alpha   90.00
_cell.angle_beta   90.00
_cell.angle_gamma   90.00
#
_symmetry.space_group_name_H-M   'P 1'
#
loop_
_entity.id
_entity.type
_entity.pdbx_description
1 polymer ?
#
loop_
_entity_poly.entity_id
_entity_poly.type
_entity_poly.pdbx_seq_one_letter_code
_entity_poly.pdbx_strand_id
1 'polypeptide(L)'
;MRTLKRRRTGWVPWCAALAVVSAAIPHPAPGQLVDRGAFVLYRNGVEVGVEDFSIHRQGTGGAQLVVATSTVRVRDGPTLTTSLSLAGPEMAPSEYSVMAAGTDTTSVRIVRAGRRFRSRRIDSAGEEERAYPIRGASVVLDEGVAHLYFVLAEIADGSVVHPLVPLEGRQVGAARIERAAETIRTGGAPTEATRVRLGSVGEAWFDGSGRLLRVRVGEGGFVAERRP
;
A
#
# COMPACT_ATOMS: atom_id res chain seq x y z
N MET A 1 -6.53 -80.20 56.37
CA MET A 1 -7.67 -80.46 55.48
C MET A 1 -8.66 -79.30 55.61
N ARG A 2 -9.21 -78.80 54.49
CA ARG A 2 -10.05 -77.59 54.31
C ARG A 2 -9.32 -76.25 54.14
N THR A 3 -9.30 -75.86 52.88
CA THR A 3 -8.94 -74.58 52.25
C THR A 3 -10.00 -73.51 52.51
N LEU A 4 -9.61 -72.30 52.90
CA LEU A 4 -10.46 -71.11 52.87
C LEU A 4 -9.85 -69.97 52.03
N LYS A 5 -10.34 -69.93 50.79
CA LYS A 5 -10.65 -68.78 49.92
C LYS A 5 -10.29 -67.38 50.46
N ARG A 6 -9.19 -66.79 49.97
CA ARG A 6 -8.97 -65.33 49.97
C ARG A 6 -9.82 -64.68 48.87
N ARG A 7 -10.78 -63.84 49.24
CA ARG A 7 -11.42 -62.88 48.32
C ARG A 7 -10.54 -61.62 48.27
N ARG A 8 -10.00 -61.30 47.10
CA ARG A 8 -9.40 -59.98 46.80
C ARG A 8 -10.46 -59.13 46.11
N THR A 9 -10.92 -58.10 46.80
CA THR A 9 -11.72 -56.99 46.27
C THR A 9 -10.81 -56.12 45.39
N GLY A 10 -11.00 -56.18 44.08
CA GLY A 10 -10.36 -55.27 43.12
C GLY A 10 -11.17 -53.98 42.99
N TRP A 11 -10.54 -52.85 43.31
CA TRP A 11 -10.99 -51.53 42.94
C TRP A 11 -10.84 -51.32 41.43
N VAL A 12 -11.90 -50.88 40.77
CA VAL A 12 -11.87 -50.43 39.37
C VAL A 12 -11.89 -48.90 39.39
N PRO A 13 -10.81 -48.20 39.02
CA PRO A 13 -10.87 -46.76 38.85
C PRO A 13 -11.53 -46.44 37.51
N TRP A 14 -12.53 -45.56 37.54
CA TRP A 14 -13.17 -44.99 36.37
C TRP A 14 -12.25 -43.91 35.78
N CYS A 15 -11.71 -44.13 34.58
CA CYS A 15 -11.07 -43.07 33.80
C CYS A 15 -12.13 -42.36 32.95
N ALA A 16 -12.56 -41.18 33.38
CA ALA A 16 -13.35 -40.27 32.54
C ALA A 16 -12.42 -39.63 31.50
N ALA A 17 -12.63 -39.96 30.22
CA ALA A 17 -11.92 -39.32 29.12
C ALA A 17 -12.56 -37.95 28.81
N LEU A 18 -11.84 -36.86 29.09
CA LEU A 18 -12.20 -35.51 28.67
C LEU A 18 -11.96 -35.39 27.15
N ALA A 19 -13.03 -35.27 26.37
CA ALA A 19 -12.94 -34.90 24.96
C ALA A 19 -12.71 -33.38 24.85
N VAL A 20 -11.48 -32.99 24.54
CA VAL A 20 -11.14 -31.59 24.21
C VAL A 20 -11.64 -31.31 22.80
N VAL A 21 -12.75 -30.58 22.67
CA VAL A 21 -13.19 -30.01 21.39
C VAL A 21 -12.26 -28.83 21.09
N SER A 22 -11.29 -29.06 20.21
CA SER A 22 -10.41 -28.00 19.71
C SER A 22 -11.23 -27.11 18.78
N ALA A 23 -11.77 -26.02 19.33
CA ALA A 23 -12.38 -24.97 18.51
C ALA A 23 -11.24 -24.31 17.71
N ALA A 24 -11.21 -24.56 16.39
CA ALA A 24 -10.33 -23.85 15.49
C ALA A 24 -10.69 -22.36 15.58
N ILE A 25 -9.81 -21.57 16.20
CA ILE A 25 -9.93 -20.11 16.18
C ILE A 25 -9.84 -19.71 14.71
N PRO A 26 -10.88 -19.09 14.11
CA PRO A 26 -10.79 -18.62 12.74
C PRO A 26 -9.67 -17.59 12.69
N HIS A 27 -8.56 -17.96 12.07
CA HIS A 27 -7.50 -17.00 11.78
C HIS A 27 -8.05 -16.09 10.68
N PRO A 28 -8.00 -14.75 10.82
CA PRO A 28 -8.34 -13.87 9.71
C PRO A 28 -7.50 -14.31 8.52
N ALA A 29 -8.16 -14.64 7.41
CA ALA A 29 -7.45 -15.07 6.21
C ALA A 29 -6.41 -13.98 5.86
N PRO A 30 -5.13 -14.34 5.66
CA PRO A 30 -4.15 -13.37 5.18
C PRO A 30 -4.70 -12.77 3.89
N GLY A 31 -4.66 -11.44 3.78
CA GLY A 31 -5.21 -10.73 2.63
C GLY A 31 -4.63 -11.27 1.32
N GLN A 32 -5.44 -11.30 0.27
CA GLN A 32 -5.00 -11.69 -1.06
C GLN A 32 -3.88 -10.75 -1.52
N LEU A 33 -2.72 -11.30 -1.86
CA LEU A 33 -1.66 -10.53 -2.50
C LEU A 33 -2.15 -10.06 -3.88
N VAL A 34 -2.20 -8.74 -4.08
CA VAL A 34 -2.60 -8.11 -5.34
C VAL A 34 -1.38 -7.87 -6.21
N ASP A 35 -0.32 -7.29 -5.63
CA ASP A 35 0.94 -7.05 -6.33
C ASP A 35 2.10 -6.98 -5.34
N ARG A 36 3.31 -7.23 -5.85
CA ARG A 36 4.58 -7.08 -5.14
C ARG A 36 5.67 -6.82 -6.15
N GLY A 37 6.66 -6.04 -5.77
CA GLY A 37 7.85 -5.89 -6.58
C GLY A 37 8.81 -4.88 -6.00
N ALA A 38 9.74 -4.47 -6.86
CA ALA A 38 10.65 -3.40 -6.56
C ALA A 38 10.76 -2.43 -7.74
N PHE A 39 10.99 -1.15 -7.46
CA PHE A 39 11.33 -0.13 -8.44
C PHE A 39 12.78 0.30 -8.27
N VAL A 40 13.46 0.57 -9.37
CA VAL A 40 14.67 1.39 -9.39
C VAL A 40 14.24 2.84 -9.59
N LEU A 41 14.76 3.73 -8.76
CA LEU A 41 14.42 5.13 -8.74
C LEU A 41 15.52 5.94 -9.41
N TYR A 42 15.12 6.84 -10.29
CA TYR A 42 15.98 7.73 -11.03
C TYR A 42 15.57 9.19 -10.81
N ARG A 43 16.56 10.08 -10.79
CA ARG A 43 16.36 11.52 -10.85
C ARG A 43 17.29 12.09 -11.91
N ASN A 44 16.71 12.76 -12.90
CA ASN A 44 17.46 13.29 -14.05
C ASN A 44 18.31 12.21 -14.75
N GLY A 45 17.77 10.99 -14.84
CA GLY A 45 18.43 9.83 -15.46
C GLY A 45 19.50 9.14 -14.59
N VAL A 46 19.82 9.66 -13.42
CA VAL A 46 20.77 9.03 -12.48
C VAL A 46 20.02 8.16 -11.49
N GLU A 47 20.47 6.93 -11.27
CA GLU A 47 19.91 6.07 -10.23
C GLU A 47 20.17 6.68 -8.85
N VAL A 48 19.08 6.93 -8.11
CA VAL A 48 19.09 7.53 -6.77
C VAL A 48 18.56 6.59 -5.70
N GLY A 49 18.00 5.44 -6.03
CA GLY A 49 17.50 4.54 -4.99
C GLY A 49 16.67 3.38 -5.49
N VAL A 50 16.03 2.71 -4.55
CA VAL A 50 15.14 1.58 -4.79
C VAL A 50 13.91 1.67 -3.89
N GLU A 51 12.79 1.14 -4.36
CA GLU A 51 11.58 0.96 -3.55
C GLU A 51 11.18 -0.51 -3.59
N ASP A 52 11.01 -1.15 -2.44
CA ASP A 52 10.37 -2.47 -2.32
C ASP A 52 8.94 -2.27 -1.82
N PHE A 53 7.95 -2.88 -2.49
CA PHE A 53 6.55 -2.68 -2.14
C PHE A 53 5.73 -3.98 -2.14
N SER A 54 4.60 -3.96 -1.42
CA SER A 54 3.58 -5.00 -1.47
C SER A 54 2.19 -4.43 -1.30
N ILE A 55 1.22 -5.01 -2.01
CA ILE A 55 -0.18 -4.60 -2.01
C ILE A 55 -1.04 -5.82 -1.69
N HIS A 56 -1.85 -5.71 -0.65
CA HIS A 56 -2.76 -6.76 -0.22
C HIS A 56 -4.20 -6.24 -0.23
N ARG A 57 -5.14 -7.13 -0.55
CA ARG A 57 -6.58 -6.89 -0.50
C ARG A 57 -7.24 -7.81 0.51
N GLN A 58 -8.14 -7.25 1.30
CA GLN A 58 -8.95 -7.96 2.27
C GLN A 58 -10.42 -7.58 2.09
N GLY A 59 -11.32 -8.52 2.35
CA GLY A 59 -12.76 -8.30 2.18
C GLY A 59 -13.16 -8.09 0.71
N THR A 60 -14.43 -7.76 0.51
CA THR A 60 -15.04 -7.51 -0.81
C THR A 60 -16.12 -6.43 -0.68
N GLY A 61 -16.50 -5.82 -1.81
CA GLY A 61 -17.54 -4.78 -1.86
C GLY A 61 -17.26 -3.63 -0.90
N GLY A 62 -18.28 -3.16 -0.18
CA GLY A 62 -18.14 -2.04 0.78
C GLY A 62 -17.22 -2.31 1.97
N ALA A 63 -16.91 -3.57 2.27
CA ALA A 63 -15.97 -3.96 3.32
C ALA A 63 -14.55 -4.21 2.78
N GLN A 64 -14.31 -3.97 1.48
CA GLN A 64 -13.00 -4.10 0.88
C GLN A 64 -12.00 -3.13 1.52
N LEU A 65 -10.80 -3.63 1.81
CA LEU A 65 -9.64 -2.86 2.25
C LEU A 65 -8.44 -3.28 1.40
N VAL A 66 -7.79 -2.30 0.77
CA VAL A 66 -6.51 -2.49 0.09
C VAL A 66 -5.44 -1.78 0.91
N VAL A 67 -4.39 -2.51 1.27
CA VAL A 67 -3.24 -1.98 2.01
C VAL A 67 -2.00 -2.12 1.15
N ALA A 68 -1.40 -0.98 0.80
CA ALA A 68 -0.15 -0.91 0.08
C ALA A 68 0.94 -0.37 1.00
N THR A 69 2.07 -1.08 1.08
CA THR A 69 3.19 -0.70 1.95
C THR A 69 4.47 -0.71 1.14
N SER A 70 5.39 0.22 1.43
CA SER A 70 6.71 0.18 0.82
C SER A 70 7.84 0.62 1.75
N THR A 71 9.06 0.20 1.39
CA THR A 71 10.31 0.75 1.91
C THR A 71 11.08 1.34 0.74
N VAL A 72 11.34 2.64 0.79
CA VAL A 72 12.15 3.38 -0.19
C VAL A 72 13.52 3.64 0.41
N ARG A 73 14.58 3.20 -0.26
CA ARG A 73 15.97 3.49 0.12
C ARG A 73 16.58 4.42 -0.91
N VAL A 74 16.79 5.68 -0.52
CA VAL A 74 17.45 6.69 -1.34
C VAL A 74 18.95 6.70 -1.01
N ARG A 75 19.79 6.73 -2.03
CA ARG A 75 21.25 6.88 -1.89
C ARG A 75 21.55 8.22 -1.25
N ASP A 76 22.37 8.21 -0.19
CA ASP A 76 22.75 9.39 0.58
C ASP A 76 21.57 10.20 1.16
N GLY A 77 20.40 9.55 1.28
CA GLY A 77 19.16 10.17 1.76
C GLY A 77 18.45 9.32 2.83
N PRO A 78 17.29 9.79 3.33
CA PRO A 78 16.52 9.04 4.30
C PRO A 78 15.92 7.77 3.69
N THR A 79 15.74 6.76 4.53
CA THR A 79 14.88 5.62 4.20
C THR A 79 13.43 6.00 4.50
N LEU A 80 12.54 5.83 3.53
CA LEU A 80 11.11 6.05 3.72
C LEU A 80 10.42 4.71 3.97
N THR A 81 9.57 4.64 4.99
CA THR A 81 8.60 3.55 5.15
C THR A 81 7.21 4.11 5.01
N THR A 82 6.40 3.51 4.14
CA THR A 82 5.06 4.02 3.81
C THR A 82 3.99 2.96 3.99
N SER A 83 2.77 3.41 4.30
CA SER A 83 1.56 2.59 4.32
C SER A 83 0.38 3.41 3.81
N LEU A 84 -0.31 2.93 2.78
CA LEU A 84 -1.53 3.49 2.22
C LEU A 84 -2.66 2.49 2.38
N SER A 85 -3.74 2.91 3.02
CA SER A 85 -4.99 2.16 3.15
C SER A 85 -6.07 2.79 2.29
N LEU A 86 -6.75 1.96 1.49
CA LEU A 86 -7.83 2.34 0.59
C LEU A 86 -9.07 1.51 0.93
N ALA A 87 -10.21 2.17 1.09
CA ALA A 87 -11.46 1.54 1.51
C ALA A 87 -12.49 1.47 0.38
N GLY A 88 -13.23 0.36 0.34
CA GLY A 88 -14.33 0.12 -0.57
C GLY A 88 -13.90 -0.20 -2.02
N PRO A 89 -14.87 -0.42 -2.91
CA PRO A 89 -14.63 -0.72 -4.33
C PRO A 89 -13.93 0.42 -5.07
N GLU A 90 -14.22 1.66 -4.70
CA GLU A 90 -13.73 2.90 -5.30
C GLU A 90 -12.30 3.22 -4.84
N MET A 91 -11.73 2.38 -3.96
CA MET A 91 -10.40 2.53 -3.39
C MET A 91 -10.17 3.94 -2.82
N ALA A 92 -11.14 4.45 -2.06
CA ALA A 92 -11.03 5.77 -1.46
C ALA A 92 -9.95 5.76 -0.37
N PRO A 93 -8.97 6.68 -0.38
CA PRO A 93 -7.96 6.75 0.68
C PRO A 93 -8.61 6.92 2.05
N SER A 94 -8.27 6.02 2.98
CA SER A 94 -8.72 6.08 4.36
C SER A 94 -7.61 6.54 5.30
N GLU A 95 -6.38 6.06 5.07
CA GLU A 95 -5.21 6.42 5.83
C GLU A 95 -3.95 6.35 4.97
N TYR A 96 -3.02 7.27 5.19
CA TYR A 96 -1.67 7.21 4.66
C TYR A 96 -0.67 7.57 5.77
N SER A 97 0.43 6.85 5.84
CA SER A 97 1.57 7.22 6.68
C SER A 97 2.87 7.10 5.90
N VAL A 98 3.79 8.02 6.19
CA VAL A 98 5.17 7.97 5.73
C VAL A 98 6.08 8.40 6.86
N MET A 99 7.15 7.66 7.05
CA MET A 99 8.23 7.99 7.97
C MET A 99 9.53 8.01 7.20
N ALA A 100 10.21 9.15 7.19
CA ALA A 100 11.53 9.34 6.65
C ALA A 100 12.53 9.24 7.81
N ALA A 101 13.36 8.20 7.82
CA ALA A 101 14.41 7.98 8.81
C ALA A 101 15.78 8.24 8.17
N GLY A 102 16.47 9.28 8.64
CA GLY A 102 17.83 9.64 8.24
C GLY A 102 18.57 10.30 9.40
N THR A 103 19.27 11.41 9.15
CA THR A 103 19.86 12.25 10.22
C THR A 103 18.80 12.75 11.17
N ASP A 104 17.67 13.21 10.62
CA ASP A 104 16.45 13.54 11.35
C ASP A 104 15.33 12.56 10.97
N THR A 105 14.35 12.40 11.86
CA THR A 105 13.13 11.65 11.57
C THR A 105 12.00 12.61 11.26
N THR A 106 11.38 12.45 10.09
CA THR A 106 10.13 13.14 9.72
C THR A 106 9.03 12.10 9.59
N SER A 107 7.88 12.35 10.19
CA SER A 107 6.69 11.52 9.98
C SER A 107 5.53 12.37 9.48
N VAL A 108 4.77 11.84 8.53
CA VAL A 108 3.51 12.43 8.07
C VAL A 108 2.45 11.35 8.13
N ARG A 109 1.32 11.65 8.77
CA ARG A 109 0.15 10.78 8.80
C ARG A 109 -1.07 11.54 8.32
N ILE A 110 -1.78 10.96 7.38
CA ILE A 110 -3.05 11.48 6.87
C ILE A 110 -4.16 10.49 7.18
N VAL A 111 -5.24 10.97 7.77
CA VAL A 111 -6.43 10.17 8.06
C VAL A 111 -7.67 10.84 7.49
N ARG A 112 -8.54 10.06 6.85
CA ARG A 112 -9.85 10.52 6.43
C ARG A 112 -10.76 10.72 7.64
N ALA A 113 -11.21 11.95 7.86
CA ALA A 113 -12.15 12.34 8.89
C ALA A 113 -13.41 12.97 8.24
N GLY A 114 -14.40 12.13 7.93
CA GLY A 114 -15.61 12.55 7.22
C GLY A 114 -15.31 13.09 5.82
N ARG A 115 -15.52 14.41 5.63
CA ARG A 115 -15.33 15.11 4.35
C ARG A 115 -13.96 15.80 4.21
N ARG A 116 -13.02 15.50 5.11
CA ARG A 116 -11.66 16.07 5.09
C ARG A 116 -10.61 15.00 5.32
N PHE A 117 -9.43 15.22 4.80
CA PHE A 117 -8.22 14.57 5.26
C PHE A 117 -7.58 15.44 6.35
N ARG A 118 -7.25 14.85 7.49
CA ARG A 118 -6.41 15.48 8.53
C ARG A 118 -4.99 14.95 8.38
N SER A 119 -4.05 15.84 8.16
CA SER A 119 -2.62 15.54 8.10
C SER A 119 -1.96 16.03 9.38
N ARG A 120 -1.08 15.21 9.94
CA ARG A 120 -0.19 15.53 11.05
C ARG A 120 1.24 15.24 10.62
N ARG A 121 2.10 16.25 10.64
CA ARG A 121 3.53 16.16 10.38
C ARG A 121 4.28 16.37 11.69
N ILE A 122 5.28 15.54 11.94
CA ILE A 122 6.19 15.69 13.08
C ILE A 122 7.62 15.58 12.54
N ASP A 123 8.43 16.60 12.77
CA ASP A 123 9.84 16.67 12.39
C ASP A 123 10.67 17.42 13.46
N SER A 124 11.92 17.74 13.17
CA SER A 124 12.81 18.46 14.09
C SER A 124 12.38 19.91 14.35
N ALA A 125 11.55 20.51 13.49
CA ALA A 125 10.99 21.84 13.68
C ALA A 125 9.72 21.83 14.54
N GLY A 126 9.08 20.68 14.71
CA GLY A 126 7.98 20.46 15.63
C GLY A 126 6.83 19.69 15.02
N GLU A 127 5.62 20.02 15.45
CA GLU A 127 4.38 19.38 15.00
C GLU A 127 3.52 20.36 14.21
N GLU A 128 3.04 19.92 13.06
CA GLU A 128 2.13 20.67 12.20
C GLU A 128 0.89 19.84 11.86
N GLU A 129 -0.29 20.44 11.99
CA GLU A 129 -1.55 19.87 11.53
C GLU A 129 -2.16 20.66 10.37
N ARG A 130 -2.65 19.96 9.35
CA ARG A 130 -3.37 20.53 8.21
C ARG A 130 -4.65 19.75 7.92
N ALA A 131 -5.64 20.43 7.35
CA ALA A 131 -6.87 19.78 6.89
C ALA A 131 -7.13 20.08 5.41
N TYR A 132 -7.37 19.05 4.63
CA TYR A 132 -7.65 19.15 3.20
C TYR A 132 -9.09 18.72 2.91
N PRO A 133 -9.88 19.51 2.18
CA PRO A 133 -11.23 19.10 1.77
C PRO A 133 -11.18 17.95 0.77
N ILE A 134 -12.04 16.96 0.98
CA ILE A 134 -12.27 15.87 0.02
C ILE A 134 -13.26 16.36 -1.02
N ARG A 135 -12.83 16.38 -2.28
CA ARG A 135 -13.64 16.71 -3.45
C ARG A 135 -13.58 15.51 -4.38
N GLY A 136 -14.74 14.97 -4.77
CA GLY A 136 -14.83 13.83 -5.68
C GLY A 136 -13.90 12.66 -5.31
N ALA A 137 -13.33 12.03 -6.34
CA ALA A 137 -12.29 11.03 -6.20
C ALA A 137 -10.97 11.70 -5.80
N SER A 138 -10.36 11.26 -4.71
CA SER A 138 -9.07 11.76 -4.23
C SER A 138 -8.04 10.64 -4.25
N VAL A 139 -6.78 10.97 -4.56
CA VAL A 139 -5.66 10.02 -4.56
C VAL A 139 -4.52 10.59 -3.73
N VAL A 140 -3.75 9.71 -3.08
CA VAL A 140 -2.54 10.10 -2.35
C VAL A 140 -1.34 9.72 -3.21
N LEU A 141 -0.53 10.71 -3.58
CA LEU A 141 0.63 10.55 -4.45
C LEU A 141 1.78 11.40 -3.90
N ASP A 142 2.95 10.81 -3.73
CA ASP A 142 4.17 11.53 -3.35
C ASP A 142 5.27 11.26 -4.37
N GLU A 143 6.03 12.30 -4.73
CA GLU A 143 7.26 12.10 -5.49
C GLU A 143 8.22 11.24 -4.66
N GLY A 144 8.91 10.28 -5.29
CA GLY A 144 9.81 9.37 -4.58
C GLY A 144 9.16 8.10 -4.04
N VAL A 145 7.83 7.97 -4.09
CA VAL A 145 7.09 6.77 -3.65
C VAL A 145 6.24 6.25 -4.82
N ALA A 146 6.86 5.45 -5.68
CA ALA A 146 6.28 5.04 -6.95
C ALA A 146 5.05 4.13 -6.78
N HIS A 147 5.06 3.25 -5.77
CA HIS A 147 3.95 2.30 -5.63
C HIS A 147 2.59 2.98 -5.45
N LEU A 148 2.53 4.22 -4.89
CA LEU A 148 1.27 4.97 -4.69
C LEU A 148 0.48 5.16 -5.99
N TYR A 149 1.17 5.20 -7.13
CA TYR A 149 0.55 5.39 -8.44
C TYR A 149 -0.24 4.17 -8.91
N PHE A 150 -0.17 3.02 -8.22
CA PHE A 150 -0.95 1.82 -8.57
C PHE A 150 -2.46 2.09 -8.60
N VAL A 151 -2.93 3.00 -7.73
CA VAL A 151 -4.34 3.38 -7.60
C VAL A 151 -4.93 3.87 -8.92
N LEU A 152 -4.10 4.44 -9.80
CA LEU A 152 -4.54 5.01 -11.07
C LEU A 152 -5.03 3.94 -12.05
N ALA A 153 -4.63 2.68 -11.90
CA ALA A 153 -5.09 1.57 -12.75
C ALA A 153 -6.62 1.44 -12.76
N GLU A 154 -7.25 1.67 -11.61
CA GLU A 154 -8.68 1.41 -11.37
C GLU A 154 -9.57 2.64 -11.64
N ILE A 155 -8.99 3.81 -11.86
CA ILE A 155 -9.75 5.05 -12.07
C ILE A 155 -10.06 5.20 -13.55
N ALA A 156 -11.32 5.25 -13.99
CA ALA A 156 -11.68 5.29 -15.41
C ALA A 156 -11.09 6.48 -16.20
N ASP A 157 -10.92 6.31 -17.52
CA ASP A 157 -10.46 7.38 -18.42
C ASP A 157 -11.40 8.59 -18.43
N GLY A 158 -10.86 9.80 -18.55
CA GLY A 158 -11.62 11.04 -18.48
C GLY A 158 -12.10 11.45 -17.07
N SER A 159 -11.91 10.59 -16.05
CA SER A 159 -12.26 10.92 -14.66
C SER A 159 -11.46 12.10 -14.14
N VAL A 160 -12.09 12.90 -13.28
CA VAL A 160 -11.43 14.00 -12.57
C VAL A 160 -11.09 13.55 -11.15
N VAL A 161 -9.82 13.68 -10.77
CA VAL A 161 -9.32 13.32 -9.44
C VAL A 161 -8.62 14.50 -8.77
N HIS A 162 -8.52 14.43 -7.45
CA HIS A 162 -7.90 15.46 -6.61
C HIS A 162 -6.70 14.87 -5.86
N PRO A 163 -5.48 15.09 -6.38
CA PRO A 163 -4.27 14.54 -5.78
C PRO A 163 -3.88 15.25 -4.49
N LEU A 164 -3.52 14.47 -3.48
CA LEU A 164 -2.92 14.92 -2.23
C LEU A 164 -1.46 14.49 -2.22
N VAL A 165 -0.56 15.42 -1.89
CA VAL A 165 0.90 15.22 -1.84
C VAL A 165 1.38 15.46 -0.40
N PRO A 166 1.23 14.46 0.50
CA PRO A 166 1.54 14.54 1.92
C PRO A 166 2.94 15.06 2.26
N LEU A 167 3.99 14.59 1.57
CA LEU A 167 5.37 14.98 1.85
C LEU A 167 5.65 16.44 1.48
N GLU A 168 4.93 16.98 0.51
CA GLU A 168 4.97 18.42 0.18
C GLU A 168 3.94 19.23 0.98
N GLY A 169 3.04 18.57 1.70
CA GLY A 169 2.00 19.21 2.50
C GLY A 169 1.00 20.00 1.64
N ARG A 170 0.70 19.54 0.42
CA ARG A 170 -0.22 20.26 -0.48
C ARG A 170 -1.26 19.35 -1.11
N GLN A 171 -2.38 19.96 -1.49
CA GLN A 171 -3.38 19.35 -2.36
C GLN A 171 -3.29 20.00 -3.74
N VAL A 172 -3.18 19.18 -4.77
CA VAL A 172 -3.15 19.66 -6.16
C VAL A 172 -4.57 19.97 -6.62
N GLY A 173 -4.70 20.90 -7.56
CA GLY A 173 -5.94 21.13 -8.28
C GLY A 173 -6.48 19.86 -8.94
N ALA A 174 -7.75 19.91 -9.35
CA ALA A 174 -8.38 18.83 -10.09
C ALA A 174 -7.57 18.49 -11.35
N ALA A 175 -7.30 17.20 -11.56
CA ALA A 175 -6.59 16.72 -12.73
C ALA A 175 -7.39 15.61 -13.40
N ARG A 176 -7.43 15.64 -14.74
CA ARG A 176 -8.12 14.64 -15.54
C ARG A 176 -7.18 13.47 -15.83
N ILE A 177 -7.74 12.27 -15.80
CA ILE A 177 -7.08 11.04 -16.24
C ILE A 177 -7.17 10.93 -17.76
N GLU A 178 -6.03 10.67 -18.38
CA GLU A 178 -5.91 10.37 -19.81
C GLU A 178 -5.20 9.03 -19.99
N ARG A 179 -5.80 8.13 -20.78
CA ARG A 179 -5.21 6.83 -21.11
C ARG A 179 -4.75 6.76 -22.56
N ALA A 180 -3.62 6.10 -22.79
CA ALA A 180 -3.14 5.76 -24.12
C ALA A 180 -2.41 4.41 -24.11
N ALA A 181 -2.59 3.61 -25.16
CA ALA A 181 -1.74 2.45 -25.40
C ALA A 181 -0.35 2.91 -25.86
N GLU A 182 0.70 2.32 -25.32
CA GLU A 182 2.09 2.66 -25.61
C GLU A 182 2.99 1.43 -25.46
N THR A 183 3.93 1.22 -26.39
CA THR A 183 4.98 0.24 -26.19
C THR A 183 6.17 0.90 -25.50
N ILE A 184 6.51 0.42 -24.31
CA ILE A 184 7.68 0.90 -23.55
C ILE A 184 8.77 -0.16 -23.52
N ARG A 185 10.00 0.24 -23.19
CA ARG A 185 11.06 -0.70 -22.81
C ARG A 185 11.15 -0.80 -21.30
N THR A 186 11.10 -2.02 -20.78
CA THR A 186 11.31 -2.35 -19.36
C THR A 186 12.36 -3.45 -19.31
N GLY A 187 13.48 -3.23 -18.60
CA GLY A 187 14.58 -4.20 -18.58
C GLY A 187 15.17 -4.53 -19.97
N GLY A 188 15.05 -3.61 -20.93
CA GLY A 188 15.54 -3.79 -22.31
C GLY A 188 14.57 -4.49 -23.27
N ALA A 189 13.50 -5.14 -22.77
CA ALA A 189 12.49 -5.78 -23.60
C ALA A 189 11.34 -4.81 -23.94
N PRO A 190 10.78 -4.85 -25.16
CA PRO A 190 9.54 -4.14 -25.48
C PRO A 190 8.37 -4.76 -24.70
N THR A 191 7.52 -3.92 -24.12
CA THR A 191 6.33 -4.32 -23.36
C THR A 191 5.17 -3.42 -23.76
N GLU A 192 4.05 -4.02 -24.13
CA GLU A 192 2.80 -3.27 -24.32
C GLU A 192 2.30 -2.77 -22.97
N ALA A 193 2.00 -1.48 -22.90
CA ALA A 193 1.56 -0.83 -21.69
C ALA A 193 0.39 0.12 -21.96
N THR A 194 -0.41 0.36 -20.92
CA THR A 194 -1.34 1.48 -20.86
C THR A 194 -0.68 2.61 -20.09
N ARG A 195 -0.38 3.72 -20.76
CA ARG A 195 0.00 4.96 -20.09
C ARG A 195 -1.25 5.63 -19.53
N VAL A 196 -1.18 6.01 -18.26
CA VAL A 196 -2.16 6.83 -17.55
C VAL A 196 -1.48 8.13 -17.18
N ARG A 197 -1.94 9.24 -17.74
CA ARG A 197 -1.47 10.59 -17.41
C ARG A 197 -2.46 11.27 -16.47
N LEU A 198 -1.93 11.95 -15.47
CA LEU A 198 -2.67 12.75 -14.50
C LEU A 198 -2.25 14.21 -14.59
N GLY A 199 -2.76 14.93 -15.60
CA GLY A 199 -2.42 16.33 -15.86
C GLY A 199 -0.90 16.59 -15.86
N SER A 200 -0.47 17.51 -14.98
CA SER A 200 0.95 17.83 -14.73
C SER A 200 1.53 17.13 -13.49
N VAL A 201 0.75 16.29 -12.81
CA VAL A 201 1.18 15.61 -11.58
C VAL A 201 2.14 14.48 -11.92
N GLY A 202 1.78 13.65 -12.89
CA GLY A 202 2.65 12.57 -13.34
C GLY A 202 1.99 11.64 -14.34
N GLU A 203 2.76 10.64 -14.74
CA GLU A 203 2.39 9.59 -15.67
C GLU A 203 2.77 8.23 -15.06
N ALA A 204 1.94 7.22 -15.29
CA ALA A 204 2.16 5.85 -14.87
C ALA A 204 1.89 4.91 -16.04
N TRP A 205 2.68 3.84 -16.18
CA TRP A 205 2.49 2.83 -17.21
C TRP A 205 2.15 1.50 -16.55
N PHE A 206 1.15 0.81 -17.09
CA PHE A 206 0.64 -0.46 -16.57
C PHE A 206 0.74 -1.56 -17.62
N ASP A 207 1.09 -2.78 -17.24
CA ASP A 207 0.99 -3.95 -18.13
C ASP A 207 -0.47 -4.37 -18.37
N GLY A 208 -0.68 -5.36 -19.24
CA GLY A 208 -2.02 -5.90 -19.53
C GLY A 208 -2.73 -6.56 -18.33
N SER A 209 -2.02 -6.80 -17.23
CA SER A 209 -2.59 -7.29 -15.96
C SER A 209 -2.84 -6.18 -14.94
N GLY A 210 -2.61 -4.92 -15.30
CA GLY A 210 -2.80 -3.77 -14.42
C GLY A 210 -1.64 -3.52 -13.45
N ARG A 211 -0.50 -4.19 -13.60
CA ARG A 211 0.65 -3.98 -12.72
C ARG A 211 1.45 -2.76 -13.17
N LEU A 212 1.87 -1.96 -12.20
CA LEU A 212 2.63 -0.73 -12.45
C LEU A 212 4.04 -1.05 -12.94
N LEU A 213 4.41 -0.57 -14.12
CA LEU A 213 5.71 -0.79 -14.77
C LEU A 213 6.65 0.40 -14.62
N ARG A 214 6.12 1.62 -14.74
CA ARG A 214 6.90 2.85 -14.69
C ARG A 214 6.07 3.98 -14.09
N VAL A 215 6.72 4.90 -13.39
CA VAL A 215 6.17 6.20 -12.98
C VAL A 215 7.10 7.30 -13.45
N ARG A 216 6.54 8.43 -13.87
CA ARG A 216 7.26 9.69 -14.15
C ARG A 216 6.51 10.84 -13.48
N VAL A 217 7.22 11.66 -12.71
CA VAL A 217 6.62 12.78 -11.96
C VAL A 217 7.25 14.10 -12.38
N GLY A 218 6.39 15.04 -12.79
CA GLY A 218 6.73 16.44 -13.05
C GLY A 218 7.91 16.71 -13.98
N GLU A 219 8.40 17.95 -13.93
CA GLU A 219 9.63 18.41 -14.60
C GLU A 219 10.91 18.07 -13.81
N GLY A 220 10.79 17.66 -12.55
CA GLY A 220 11.91 17.32 -11.66
C GLY A 220 12.68 16.05 -12.06
N GLY A 221 12.30 15.42 -13.18
CA GLY A 221 13.01 14.31 -13.78
C GLY A 221 12.97 13.02 -12.95
N PHE A 222 12.03 12.91 -12.01
CA PHE A 222 11.84 11.68 -11.25
C PHE A 222 11.19 10.60 -12.11
N VAL A 223 11.83 9.44 -12.16
CA VAL A 223 11.34 8.25 -12.85
C VAL A 223 11.54 7.04 -11.95
N ALA A 224 10.54 6.17 -11.87
CA ALA A 224 10.67 4.87 -11.23
C ALA A 224 10.39 3.79 -12.26
N GLU A 225 11.25 2.77 -12.35
CA GLU A 225 11.10 1.65 -13.29
C GLU A 225 11.05 0.34 -12.53
N ARG A 226 10.04 -0.49 -12.82
CA ARG A 226 9.86 -1.77 -12.15
C ARG A 226 11.00 -2.71 -12.52
N ARG A 227 11.57 -3.37 -11.52
CA ARG A 227 12.54 -4.44 -11.73
C ARG A 227 11.83 -5.66 -12.36
N PRO A 228 12.51 -6.38 -13.28
CA PRO A 228 11.99 -7.61 -13.85
C PRO A 228 11.58 -8.65 -12.80
#